data_AF-A0A3A1UYI9-F1
#
_entry.id   AF-A0A3A1UYI9-F1
#
_cell.length_a   1.000
_cell.length_b   1.000
_cell.length_c   1.000
_cell.angle_alpha   90.00
_cell.angle_beta   90.00
_cell.angle_gamma   90.00
#
_symmetry.space_group_name_H-M   'P 1'
#
loop_
_entity.id
_entity.type
_entity.pdbx_description
1 polymer ?
#
loop_
_entity_poly.entity_id
_entity_poly.type
_entity_poly.pdbx_seq_one_letter_code
_entity_poly.pdbx_strand_id
1 'polypeptide(L)'
;MFGVLIMIMMNQGSYRSIYADNKTTTQNHTYMKAAAGWLKSNLVKIVVCVSLAVLLFTSFLMMGTNASGGDVLAEGEVSVTVGSGDTLWSIASRHAEEGVDIGYMVFVMKSRNNLEDVTIKPGQQLIIPKL
;
A
#
# COMPACT_ATOMS: atom_id res chain seq x y z
N MET A 1 74.92 -56.80 -5.86
CA MET A 1 74.78 -55.91 -7.03
C MET A 1 73.30 -55.87 -7.39
N PHE A 2 72.76 -54.65 -7.54
CA PHE A 2 71.39 -54.30 -7.96
C PHE A 2 70.28 -54.64 -6.94
N GLY A 3 69.38 -53.76 -6.52
CA GLY A 3 69.11 -52.36 -6.84
C GLY A 3 68.14 -51.83 -5.77
N VAL A 4 68.24 -50.54 -5.49
CA VAL A 4 67.51 -49.79 -4.46
C VAL A 4 65.99 -50.00 -4.58
N LEU A 5 65.37 -50.65 -3.59
CA LEU A 5 63.91 -50.72 -3.46
C LEU A 5 63.43 -49.38 -2.92
N ILE A 6 62.81 -48.60 -3.80
CA ILE A 6 62.19 -47.31 -3.50
C ILE A 6 61.12 -47.49 -2.41
N MET A 7 61.43 -46.87 -1.27
CA MET A 7 60.57 -46.68 -0.12
C MET A 7 59.46 -45.68 -0.48
N ILE A 8 58.34 -46.16 -1.01
CA ILE A 8 57.09 -45.38 -1.01
C ILE A 8 56.32 -45.77 0.24
N MET A 9 56.42 -44.89 1.23
CA MET A 9 55.66 -44.89 2.47
C MET A 9 54.18 -45.14 2.20
N MET A 10 53.70 -46.30 2.62
CA MET A 10 52.28 -46.56 2.79
C MET A 10 51.81 -45.78 4.04
N ASN A 11 51.51 -44.49 3.85
CA ASN A 11 50.96 -43.64 4.89
C ASN A 11 49.47 -43.95 5.08
N GLN A 12 49.17 -44.89 5.97
CA GLN A 12 47.82 -45.14 6.50
C GLN A 12 47.49 -44.05 7.55
N GLY A 13 47.52 -42.79 7.13
CA GLY A 13 47.13 -41.65 7.94
C GLY A 13 45.62 -41.54 7.96
N SER A 14 45.00 -42.17 8.95
CA SER A 14 43.57 -42.12 9.25
C SER A 14 43.10 -40.69 9.55
N TYR A 15 42.94 -39.86 8.53
CA TYR A 15 42.36 -38.52 8.66
C TYR A 15 40.83 -38.61 8.63
N ARG A 16 40.28 -39.22 9.69
CA ARG A 16 38.93 -38.95 10.17
C ARG A 16 39.04 -37.77 11.13
N SER A 17 38.79 -36.55 10.68
CA SER A 17 38.42 -35.47 11.59
C SER A 17 36.89 -35.34 11.60
N ILE A 18 36.33 -35.64 12.75
CA ILE A 18 34.90 -35.73 13.05
C ILE A 18 34.34 -34.31 13.27
N TYR A 19 34.57 -33.39 12.34
CA TYR A 19 34.04 -32.02 12.45
C TYR A 19 33.62 -31.49 11.08
N ALA A 20 32.45 -31.92 10.60
CA ALA A 20 31.56 -30.98 9.95
C ALA A 20 30.79 -30.27 11.08
N ASP A 21 31.45 -29.30 11.70
CA ASP A 21 30.86 -28.41 12.70
C ASP A 21 29.86 -27.49 11.98
N ASN A 22 28.62 -27.96 11.85
CA ASN A 22 27.50 -27.18 11.33
C ASN A 22 27.03 -26.15 12.36
N LYS A 23 27.89 -25.18 12.71
CA LYS A 23 27.53 -24.00 13.52
C LYS A 23 26.69 -22.98 12.74
N THR A 24 25.70 -23.45 11.99
CA THR A 24 24.68 -22.61 11.37
C THR A 24 23.31 -22.75 12.03
N THR A 25 23.27 -23.19 13.30
CA THR A 25 22.00 -23.28 14.07
C THR A 25 22.06 -22.72 15.50
N THR A 26 23.22 -22.29 16.00
CA THR A 26 23.38 -21.88 17.43
C THR A 26 23.81 -20.42 17.61
N GLN A 27 23.51 -19.56 16.65
CA GLN A 27 23.64 -18.10 16.78
C GLN A 27 22.25 -17.46 16.95
N ASN A 28 21.25 -17.96 16.21
CA ASN A 28 19.86 -17.47 16.26
C ASN A 28 19.22 -17.56 17.66
N HIS A 29 19.54 -18.60 18.44
CA HIS A 29 19.01 -18.75 19.80
C HIS A 29 19.50 -17.68 20.78
N THR A 30 20.71 -17.13 20.58
CA THR A 30 21.29 -16.14 21.49
C THR A 30 20.70 -14.76 21.24
N TYR A 31 20.53 -14.36 19.97
CA TYR A 31 19.83 -13.12 19.61
C TYR A 31 18.34 -13.19 19.92
N MET A 32 17.69 -14.33 19.69
CA MET A 32 16.27 -14.50 20.03
C MET A 32 16.04 -14.46 21.54
N LYS A 33 16.91 -15.05 22.36
CA LYS A 33 16.78 -14.99 23.83
C LYS A 33 17.12 -13.62 24.40
N ALA A 34 18.17 -12.96 23.87
CA ALA A 34 18.55 -11.61 24.28
C ALA A 34 17.50 -10.56 23.85
N ALA A 35 17.01 -10.64 22.61
CA ALA A 35 15.92 -9.79 22.13
C ALA A 35 14.62 -10.05 22.89
N ALA A 36 14.26 -11.32 23.18
CA ALA A 36 13.07 -11.64 23.96
C ALA A 36 13.13 -11.12 25.41
N GLY A 37 14.30 -11.15 26.05
CA GLY A 37 14.50 -10.57 27.38
C GLY A 37 14.42 -9.05 27.39
N TRP A 38 15.01 -8.40 26.38
CA TRP A 38 14.97 -6.95 26.20
C TRP A 38 13.55 -6.43 25.84
N LEU A 39 12.82 -7.18 25.01
CA LEU A 39 11.41 -6.91 24.70
C LEU A 39 10.51 -7.06 25.93
N LYS A 40 10.78 -8.01 26.84
CA LYS A 40 9.99 -8.19 28.07
C LYS A 40 10.10 -6.99 29.01
N SER A 41 11.30 -6.43 29.20
CA SER A 41 11.50 -5.26 30.08
C SER A 41 10.92 -3.97 29.48
N ASN A 42 10.83 -3.89 28.16
CA ASN A 42 10.28 -2.73 27.44
C ASN A 42 8.87 -2.99 26.89
N LEU A 43 8.19 -4.06 27.32
CA LEU A 43 6.95 -4.54 26.72
C LEU A 43 5.85 -3.48 26.78
N VAL A 44 5.70 -2.79 27.90
CA VAL A 44 4.73 -1.68 28.06
C VAL A 44 5.04 -0.53 27.10
N LYS A 45 6.31 -0.14 26.96
CA LYS A 45 6.73 0.94 26.05
C LYS A 45 6.49 0.56 24.59
N ILE A 46 6.78 -0.69 24.22
CA ILE A 46 6.54 -1.22 22.87
C ILE A 46 5.04 -1.24 22.57
N VAL A 47 4.21 -1.73 23.50
CA VAL A 47 2.75 -1.73 23.32
C VAL A 47 2.21 -0.30 23.14
N VAL A 48 2.67 0.65 23.94
CA VAL A 48 2.29 2.08 23.81
C VAL A 48 2.74 2.64 22.45
N CYS A 49 4.00 2.42 22.05
CA CYS A 49 4.50 2.86 20.76
C CYS A 49 3.74 2.23 19.58
N VAL A 50 3.42 0.94 19.65
CA VAL A 50 2.67 0.24 18.61
C VAL A 50 1.24 0.76 18.55
N SER A 51 0.57 0.97 19.70
CA SER A 51 -0.76 1.57 19.71
C SER A 51 -0.78 2.98 19.09
N LEU A 52 0.22 3.80 19.40
CA LEU A 52 0.36 5.14 18.84
C LEU A 52 0.62 5.07 17.33
N ALA A 53 1.50 4.18 16.90
CA ALA A 53 1.80 3.98 15.48
C ALA A 53 0.57 3.51 14.71
N VAL A 54 -0.22 2.59 15.27
CA VAL A 54 -1.48 2.13 14.66
C VAL A 54 -2.49 3.28 14.55
N LEU A 55 -2.65 4.10 15.60
CA LEU A 55 -3.55 5.26 15.55
C LEU A 55 -3.13 6.30 14.52
N LEU A 56 -1.82 6.58 14.41
CA LEU A 56 -1.30 7.49 13.40
C LEU A 56 -1.45 6.91 12.00
N PHE A 57 -1.23 5.60 11.84
CA PHE A 57 -1.36 4.92 10.55
C PHE A 57 -2.82 4.86 10.10
N THR A 58 -3.78 4.54 10.98
CA THR A 58 -5.20 4.56 10.63
C THR A 58 -5.69 5.96 10.29
N SER A 59 -5.19 6.99 11.00
CA SER A 59 -5.48 8.39 10.67
C SER A 59 -4.88 8.79 9.31
N PHE A 60 -3.67 8.33 9.00
CA PHE A 60 -3.02 8.54 7.72
C PHE A 60 -3.74 7.80 6.58
N LEU A 61 -4.26 6.60 6.82
CA LEU A 61 -5.11 5.88 5.87
C LEU A 61 -6.47 6.57 5.67
N MET A 62 -7.02 7.20 6.71
CA MET A 62 -8.23 8.02 6.59
C MET A 62 -8.00 9.39 5.94
N MET A 63 -6.76 9.88 5.91
CA MET A 63 -6.34 11.00 5.05
C MET A 63 -6.33 10.51 3.60
N GLY A 64 -7.52 10.20 3.07
CA GLY A 64 -7.71 9.87 1.67
C GLY A 64 -7.15 11.02 0.83
N THR A 65 -6.14 10.72 0.02
CA THR A 65 -5.74 11.65 -1.02
C THR A 65 -6.94 11.81 -1.94
N ASN A 66 -7.57 12.98 -1.95
CA ASN A 66 -8.47 13.42 -3.03
C ASN A 66 -7.63 13.69 -4.30
N ALA A 67 -6.70 12.79 -4.64
CA ALA A 67 -6.34 12.62 -6.01
C ALA A 67 -7.57 11.96 -6.61
N SER A 68 -8.29 12.68 -7.46
CA SER A 68 -9.29 12.09 -8.35
C SER A 68 -8.58 10.99 -9.15
N GLY A 69 -8.43 9.81 -8.54
CA GLY A 69 -7.95 8.61 -9.18
C GLY A 69 -8.97 8.37 -10.27
N GLY A 70 -8.58 8.70 -11.50
CA GLY A 70 -9.49 8.96 -12.60
C GLY A 70 -10.62 7.95 -12.58
N ASP A 71 -11.79 8.40 -12.15
CA ASP A 71 -13.04 7.74 -12.47
C ASP A 71 -13.00 7.64 -14.00
N VAL A 72 -12.70 6.45 -14.48
CA VAL A 72 -12.61 6.19 -15.91
C VAL A 72 -13.95 6.62 -16.48
N LEU A 73 -13.92 7.67 -17.29
CA LEU A 73 -15.11 8.19 -17.94
C LEU A 73 -15.70 7.01 -18.71
N ALA A 74 -16.92 6.61 -18.34
CA ALA A 74 -17.64 5.61 -19.10
C ALA A 74 -17.94 6.17 -20.50
N GLU A 75 -18.24 5.28 -21.46
CA GLU A 75 -18.53 5.71 -22.82
C GLU A 75 -19.73 6.68 -22.82
N GLY A 76 -19.48 7.94 -23.20
CA GLY A 76 -20.47 9.01 -23.17
C GLY A 76 -20.37 9.99 -22.00
N GLU A 77 -19.53 9.74 -20.98
CA GLU A 77 -19.34 10.70 -19.88
C GLU A 77 -18.35 11.81 -20.24
N VAL A 78 -18.61 13.02 -19.74
CA VAL A 78 -17.76 14.20 -19.97
C VAL A 78 -17.27 14.76 -18.65
N SER A 79 -15.98 15.09 -18.56
CA SER A 79 -15.44 15.80 -17.39
C SER A 79 -15.41 17.30 -17.62
N VAL A 80 -16.00 18.06 -16.70
CA VAL A 80 -16.09 19.53 -16.75
C VAL A 80 -15.49 20.12 -15.48
N THR A 81 -14.68 21.17 -15.63
CA THR A 81 -14.18 21.95 -14.50
C THR A 81 -15.15 23.09 -14.19
N VAL A 82 -15.55 23.20 -12.93
CA VAL A 82 -16.49 24.22 -12.44
C VAL A 82 -15.85 25.60 -12.52
N GLY A 83 -16.52 26.52 -13.22
CA GLY A 83 -16.12 27.92 -13.28
C GLY A 83 -16.64 28.74 -12.09
N SER A 84 -16.13 29.97 -11.96
CA SER A 84 -16.68 30.93 -11.00
C SER A 84 -18.09 31.36 -11.41
N GLY A 85 -19.06 31.17 -10.51
CA GLY A 85 -20.47 31.48 -10.75
C GLY A 85 -21.27 30.32 -11.37
N ASP A 86 -20.64 29.18 -11.65
CA ASP A 86 -21.37 27.98 -12.02
C ASP A 86 -22.09 27.38 -10.81
N THR A 87 -23.28 26.86 -11.07
CA THR A 87 -24.06 26.06 -10.13
C THR A 87 -24.24 24.67 -10.71
N LEU A 88 -24.52 23.68 -9.85
CA LEU A 88 -24.76 22.32 -10.33
C LEU A 88 -25.93 22.28 -11.32
N TRP A 89 -26.95 23.10 -11.07
CA TRP A 89 -28.11 23.28 -11.94
C TRP A 89 -27.78 23.92 -13.30
N SER A 90 -26.95 24.97 -13.32
CA SER A 90 -26.56 25.61 -14.58
C SER A 90 -25.68 24.69 -15.42
N ILE A 91 -24.82 23.89 -14.79
CA ILE A 91 -24.02 22.88 -15.49
C ILE A 91 -24.93 21.78 -16.04
N ALA A 92 -25.85 21.25 -15.23
CA ALA A 92 -26.82 20.22 -15.63
C ALA A 92 -27.67 20.69 -16.82
N SER A 93 -28.24 21.90 -16.74
CA SER A 93 -29.07 22.47 -17.80
C SER A 93 -28.33 22.65 -19.13
N ARG A 94 -27.00 22.86 -19.11
CA ARG A 94 -26.19 22.99 -20.34
C ARG A 94 -25.88 21.65 -21.00
N HIS A 95 -25.95 20.55 -20.25
CA HIS A 95 -25.56 19.22 -20.70
C HIS A 95 -26.72 18.21 -20.71
N ALA A 96 -27.92 18.63 -20.31
CA ALA A 96 -29.12 17.80 -20.41
C ALA A 96 -29.51 17.59 -21.88
N GLU A 97 -29.81 16.34 -22.24
CA GLU A 97 -30.36 16.01 -23.55
C GLU A 97 -31.82 16.45 -23.67
N GLU A 98 -32.30 16.53 -24.91
CA GLU A 98 -33.67 16.96 -25.20
C GLU A 98 -34.68 15.98 -24.57
N GLY A 99 -35.54 16.49 -23.69
CA GLY A 99 -36.55 15.70 -22.97
C GLY A 99 -36.09 15.13 -21.63
N VAL A 100 -34.83 15.36 -21.20
CA VAL A 100 -34.36 14.96 -19.87
C VAL A 100 -34.74 16.00 -18.82
N ASP A 101 -35.31 15.53 -17.70
CA ASP A 101 -35.59 16.39 -16.55
C ASP A 101 -34.28 16.88 -15.88
N ILE A 102 -34.16 18.20 -15.69
CA ILE A 102 -32.96 18.81 -15.12
C ILE A 102 -32.75 18.35 -13.66
N GLY A 103 -33.83 18.15 -12.90
CA GLY A 103 -33.75 17.66 -11.52
C GLY A 103 -33.19 16.24 -11.46
N TYR A 104 -33.63 15.38 -12.39
CA TYR A 104 -33.07 14.04 -12.55
C TYR A 104 -31.60 14.08 -12.97
N MET A 105 -31.22 14.94 -13.92
CA MET A 105 -29.82 15.12 -14.30
C MET A 105 -28.95 15.54 -13.11
N VAL A 106 -29.40 16.51 -12.30
CA VAL A 106 -28.72 16.94 -11.08
C VAL A 106 -28.58 15.79 -10.08
N PHE A 107 -29.62 14.96 -9.91
CA PHE A 107 -29.58 13.80 -9.03
C PHE A 107 -28.51 12.78 -9.47
N VAL A 108 -28.48 12.44 -10.78
CA VAL A 108 -27.49 11.50 -11.31
C VAL A 108 -26.08 12.09 -11.21
N MET A 109 -25.90 13.38 -11.53
CA MET A 109 -24.61 14.08 -11.35
C MET A 109 -24.13 14.05 -9.91
N LYS A 110 -25.01 14.28 -8.92
CA LYS A 110 -24.66 14.17 -7.49
C LYS A 110 -24.17 12.77 -7.15
N SER A 111 -24.93 11.75 -7.56
CA SER A 111 -24.57 10.36 -7.31
C SER A 111 -23.26 9.98 -7.98
N ARG A 112 -23.03 10.42 -9.21
CA ARG A 112 -21.82 10.09 -9.99
C ARG A 112 -20.57 10.75 -9.42
N ASN A 113 -20.68 11.96 -8.89
CA ASN A 113 -19.58 12.74 -8.31
C ASN A 113 -19.46 12.60 -6.79
N ASN A 114 -20.22 11.69 -6.19
CA ASN A 114 -20.29 11.47 -4.74
C ASN A 114 -20.46 12.78 -3.94
N LEU A 115 -21.32 13.67 -4.44
CA LEU A 115 -21.59 14.96 -3.82
C LEU A 115 -22.63 14.82 -2.72
N GLU A 116 -22.26 15.17 -1.48
CA GLU A 116 -23.19 15.20 -0.35
C GLU A 116 -24.33 16.21 -0.59
N ASP A 117 -23.99 17.38 -1.14
CA ASP A 117 -24.91 18.48 -1.40
C ASP A 117 -24.79 19.02 -2.84
N VAL A 118 -25.67 19.94 -3.23
CA VAL A 118 -25.63 20.64 -4.53
C VAL A 118 -24.55 21.73 -4.58
N THR A 119 -23.85 21.97 -3.48
CA THR A 119 -22.80 22.98 -3.38
C THR A 119 -21.53 22.52 -4.10
N ILE A 120 -21.11 23.28 -5.12
CA ILE A 120 -19.89 23.03 -5.90
C ILE A 120 -18.94 24.22 -5.79
N LYS A 121 -17.63 23.98 -5.96
CA LYS A 121 -16.59 25.01 -5.83
C LYS A 121 -15.88 25.28 -7.16
N PRO A 122 -15.50 26.52 -7.46
CA PRO A 122 -14.68 26.81 -8.63
C PRO A 122 -13.37 26.00 -8.62
N GLY A 123 -12.99 25.47 -9.78
CA GLY A 123 -11.84 24.58 -9.95
C GLY A 123 -12.11 23.10 -9.61
N GLN A 124 -13.30 22.77 -9.11
CA GLN A 124 -13.71 21.39 -8.89
C GLN A 124 -13.96 20.69 -10.24
N GLN A 125 -13.52 19.44 -10.35
CA GLN A 125 -13.80 18.61 -11.52
C GLN A 125 -15.08 17.80 -11.28
N LEU A 126 -15.99 17.84 -12.25
CA LEU A 126 -17.25 17.10 -12.22
C LEU A 126 -17.35 16.20 -13.45
N ILE A 127 -17.90 15.01 -13.25
CA ILE A 127 -18.24 14.03 -14.27
C ILE A 127 -19.71 14.18 -14.59
N ILE A 128 -20.01 14.42 -15.85
CA ILE A 128 -21.36 14.60 -16.35
C ILE A 128 -21.73 13.32 -17.13
N PRO A 129 -22.69 12.53 -16.63
CA PRO A 129 -23.19 11.38 -17.34
C PRO A 129 -24.09 11.82 -18.49
N LYS A 130 -24.06 11.05 -19.57
CA LYS A 130 -25.00 11.17 -20.68
C LYS A 130 -26.25 10.35 -20.35
N LEU A 131 -27.43 10.97 -20.47
CA LEU A 131 -28.73 10.39 -20.12
C LEU A 131 -29.61 10.28 -21.35
#